data_AF-B7P5L7-F1
#
_entry.id   AF-B7P5L7-F1
#
_cell.length_a   1.000
_cell.length_b   1.000
_cell.length_c   1.000
_cell.angle_alpha   90.00
_cell.angle_beta   90.00
_cell.angle_gamma   90.00
#
_symmetry.space_group_name_H-M   'P 1'
#
loop_
_entity.id
_entity.type
_entity.pdbx_description
1 polymer ?
#
loop_
_entity_poly.entity_id
_entity_poly.type
_entity_poly.pdbx_seq_one_letter_code
_entity_poly.pdbx_strand_id
1 'polypeptide(L)' 'VVKMLFTVVALFTVSWLPYHIYFLYVFHHPNVVYVDYIQHVYLAMYWLAMSHAMYNPLVYYFMNK' A
#
# COMPACT_ATOMS: atom_id res chain seq x y z
N VAL A 1 9.60 -19.64 8.04
CA VAL A 1 8.88 -19.69 6.73
C VAL A 1 7.46 -19.13 6.83
N VAL A 2 6.56 -19.69 7.66
CA VAL A 2 5.17 -19.19 7.80
C VAL A 2 5.12 -17.72 8.27
N LYS A 3 5.94 -17.34 9.25
CA LYS A 3 6.07 -15.93 9.68
C LYS A 3 6.53 -14.99 8.57
N MET A 4 7.38 -15.47 7.65
CA MET A 4 7.87 -14.69 6.52
C MET A 4 6.75 -14.37 5.54
N LEU A 5 6.01 -15.40 5.15
CA LEU A 5 4.87 -15.30 4.24
C LEU A 5 3.78 -14.40 4.81
N PHE A 6 3.48 -14.52 6.12
CA PHE A 6 2.47 -13.68 6.75
C PHE A 6 2.85 -12.20 6.72
N THR A 7 4.11 -11.85 7.02
CA THR A 7 4.59 -10.46 6.95
C THR A 7 4.54 -9.90 5.53
N VAL A 8 4.93 -10.68 4.53
CA VAL A 8 4.86 -10.27 3.12
C VAL A 8 3.41 -10.03 2.68
N VAL A 9 2.49 -10.94 3.04
CA VAL A 9 1.07 -10.81 2.70
C VAL A 9 0.42 -9.63 3.45
N ALA A 10 0.78 -9.41 4.71
CA ALA A 10 0.30 -8.27 5.50
C ALA A 10 0.77 -6.93 4.91
N LEU A 11 2.04 -6.83 4.50
CA LEU A 11 2.58 -5.62 3.87
C LEU A 11 1.99 -5.38 2.49
N PHE A 12 1.79 -6.44 1.72
CA PHE A 12 1.12 -6.36 0.43
C PHE A 12 -0.32 -5.87 0.58
N THR A 13 -1.08 -6.42 1.53
CA THR A 13 -2.47 -5.99 1.79
C THR A 13 -2.53 -4.56 2.33
N VAL A 14 -1.68 -4.17 3.29
CA VAL A 14 -1.69 -2.79 3.84
C VAL A 14 -1.28 -1.74 2.80
N SER A 15 -0.39 -2.07 1.86
CA SER A 15 0.02 -1.14 0.80
C SER A 15 -0.97 -1.03 -0.36
N TRP A 16 -1.68 -2.12 -0.70
CA TRP A 16 -2.62 -2.15 -1.83
C TRP A 16 -4.07 -1.86 -1.48
N LEU A 17 -4.51 -2.22 -0.27
CA LEU A 17 -5.89 -2.00 0.18
C LEU A 17 -6.33 -0.53 0.13
N PRO A 18 -5.50 0.47 0.52
CA PRO A 18 -5.89 1.86 0.44
C PRO A 18 -6.06 2.34 -1.02
N TYR A 19 -5.21 1.84 -1.93
CA TYR A 19 -5.31 2.13 -3.36
C TYR A 19 -6.59 1.55 -3.98
N HIS A 20 -6.96 0.31 -3.63
CA HIS A 20 -8.22 -0.28 -4.09
C HIS A 20 -9.44 0.42 -3.52
N ILE A 21 -9.42 0.80 -2.23
CA ILE A 21 -10.51 1.59 -1.61
C ILE A 21 -10.65 2.94 -2.32
N TYR A 22 -9.53 3.60 -2.62
CA TYR A 22 -9.53 4.86 -3.37
C TYR A 22 -10.17 4.70 -4.76
N PHE A 23 -9.79 3.65 -5.50
CA PHE A 23 -10.34 3.38 -6.83
C PHE A 23 -11.86 3.11 -6.78
N LEU A 24 -12.31 2.35 -5.77
CA LEU A 24 -13.72 2.03 -5.57
C LEU A 24 -14.53 3.27 -5.14
N TYR A 25 -13.93 4.15 -4.35
CA TYR A 25 -14.53 5.41 -3.92
C TYR A 25 -14.69 6.41 -5.07
N VAL A 26 -13.66 6.56 -5.91
CA VAL A 26 -13.71 7.39 -7.13
C VAL A 26 -14.74 6.87 -8.12
N PHE A 27 -14.91 5.54 -8.22
CA PHE A 27 -15.92 4.93 -9.10
C PHE A 27 -17.36 5.28 -8.69
N HIS A 28 -17.66 5.29 -7.38
CA HIS A 28 -18.99 5.67 -6.88
C HIS A 28 -19.22 7.19 -6.85
N HIS A 29 -18.17 7.98 -6.61
CA HIS A 29 -18.26 9.44 -6.51
C HIS A 29 -17.16 10.11 -7.37
N PRO A 30 -17.43 10.35 -8.66
CA PRO A 30 -16.45 10.99 -9.57
C PRO A 30 -16.15 12.45 -9.20
N ASN A 31 -17.03 13.12 -8.44
CA ASN A 31 -16.84 14.50 -7.97
C ASN A 31 -15.66 14.67 -7.00
N VAL A 32 -15.17 13.59 -6.39
CA VAL A 32 -14.08 13.64 -5.41
C VAL A 32 -12.71 13.76 -6.10
N VAL A 33 -12.65 13.49 -7.41
CA VAL A 33 -11.43 13.68 -8.23
C VAL A 33 -11.03 15.16 -8.33
N TYR A 34 -11.97 16.08 -8.15
CA TYR A 34 -11.73 17.53 -8.27
C TYR A 34 -11.25 18.20 -6.97
N VAL A 35 -10.99 17.44 -5.92
CA VAL A 35 -10.53 17.99 -4.64
C VAL A 35 -9.00 17.98 -4.60
N ASP A 36 -8.36 19.14 -4.45
CA ASP A 36 -6.88 19.28 -4.50
C ASP A 36 -6.12 18.38 -3.52
N TYR A 37 -6.75 17.98 -2.42
CA TYR A 37 -6.17 17.11 -1.41
C TYR A 37 -5.99 15.65 -1.88
N ILE A 38 -6.78 15.23 -2.88
CA ILE A 38 -6.77 13.85 -3.37
C ILE A 38 -5.43 13.48 -4.01
N GLN A 39 -4.74 14.45 -4.63
CA GLN A 39 -3.44 14.21 -5.27
C GLN A 39 -2.38 13.80 -4.24
N HIS A 40 -2.37 14.45 -3.08
CA HIS A 40 -1.37 14.20 -2.04
C HIS A 40 -1.60 12.83 -1.39
N VAL A 41 -2.87 12.45 -1.18
CA VAL A 41 -3.26 11.13 -0.69
C VAL A 41 -2.88 10.05 -1.71
N TYR A 42 -3.17 10.26 -3.00
CA TYR A 42 -2.81 9.34 -4.05
C TYR A 42 -1.29 9.18 -4.18
N LEU A 43 -0.54 10.27 -4.13
CA LEU A 43 0.93 10.24 -4.18
C LEU A 43 1.53 9.52 -2.97
N ALA A 44 1.01 9.77 -1.76
CA ALA A 44 1.44 9.07 -0.55
C ALA A 44 1.15 7.57 -0.62
N MET A 45 -0.05 7.17 -1.08
CA MET A 45 -0.41 5.76 -1.28
C MET A 45 0.45 5.10 -2.36
N TYR A 46 0.69 5.79 -3.48
CA TYR A 46 1.52 5.29 -4.58
C TYR A 46 2.97 5.11 -4.14
N TRP A 47 3.49 6.04 -3.33
CA TRP A 47 4.82 5.95 -2.74
C TRP A 47 4.93 4.77 -1.76
N LEU A 48 3.89 4.55 -0.95
CA LEU A 48 3.79 3.40 -0.04
C LEU A 48 3.71 2.07 -0.81
N ALA A 49 2.97 2.02 -1.93
CA ALA A 49 2.95 0.86 -2.81
C ALA A 49 4.32 0.60 -3.46
N MET A 50 5.05 1.64 -3.90
CA MET A 50 6.41 1.50 -4.46
C MET A 50 7.45 1.09 -3.42
N SER A 51 7.24 1.42 -2.15
CA SER A 51 8.11 0.97 -1.04
C SER A 51 8.10 -0.55 -0.82
N HIS A 52 7.26 -1.31 -1.53
CA HIS A 52 7.16 -2.76 -1.40
C HIS A 52 8.50 -3.50 -1.58
N ALA A 53 9.39 -2.97 -2.43
CA ALA A 53 10.72 -3.53 -2.68
C ALA A 53 11.67 -3.40 -1.47
N MET A 54 11.45 -2.40 -0.59
CA MET A 54 12.25 -2.21 0.64
C MET A 54 11.87 -3.18 1.76
N TYR A 55 10.70 -3.81 1.67
CA TYR A 55 10.28 -4.79 2.68
C TYR A 55 10.99 -6.14 2.55
N ASN A 56 11.52 -6.47 1.37
CA ASN A 56 12.30 -7.68 1.16
C ASN A 56 13.52 -7.76 2.10
N PRO A 57 14.44 -6.77 2.14
CA PRO A 57 15.56 -6.78 3.09
C PRO A 57 15.12 -6.70 4.57
N LEU A 58 13.98 -6.07 4.87
CA LEU A 58 13.41 -5.99 6.23
C LEU A 58 12.94 -7.36 6.75
N VAL A 59 12.32 -8.16 5.87
CA VAL A 59 11.91 -9.53 6.13
C VAL A 59 13.12 -10.44 6.35
N TYR A 60 14.18 -10.28 5.55
CA TYR A 60 15.45 -10.99 5.77
C TYR A 60 16.12 -10.60 7.09
N TYR A 61 16.11 -9.31 7.46
CA TYR A 61 16.68 -8.84 8.72
C TYR A 61 15.93 -9.41 9.94
N PHE A 62 14.59 -9.42 9.91
CA PHE A 62 13.78 -10.02 10.98
C PHE A 62 13.90 -11.55 11.07
N MET A 63 14.19 -12.22 9.95
CA MET A 63 14.45 -13.67 9.93
C MET A 63 15.90 -14.07 10.16
N ASN A 64 16.85 -13.13 10.17
CA ASN A 64 18.23 -13.40 10.54
C ASN A 64 18.44 -13.28 12.06
N LYS A 65 17.57 -13.95 12.80
CA LYS A 65 17.75 -14.37 14.18
C LYS A 65 17.51 -15.87 14.27
#